data_AF-A0A937AI46-F1
#
_entry.id   AF-A0A937AI46-F1
#
_cell.length_a   1.000
_cell.length_b   1.000
_cell.length_c   1.000
_cell.angle_alpha   90.00
_cell.angle_beta   90.00
_cell.angle_gamma   90.00
#
_symmetry.space_group_name_H-M   'P 1'
#
loop_
_entity.id
_entity.type
_entity.pdbx_description
1 polymer ?
#
loop_
_entity_poly.entity_id
_entity_poly.type
_entity_poly.pdbx_seq_one_letter_code
_entity_poly.pdbx_strand_id
1 'polypeptide(L)'
;MRYFKRGIILSVLILCAFEMSAQRTAVNSCTSNSRLARYRVEFFLTLPDRKVFREETGATGEKVEQIAIVQDENVCNSLQNFISNNRKFKNIDQSIIDTDKQIYFYKTDNFYYVFWGRKPEFDDRPATGPKTLFIVIKNDLSQFWEYYF
;
A
#
# COMPACT_ATOMS: atom_id res chain seq x y z
N MET A 1 16.69 -50.38 -19.17
CA MET A 1 16.98 -49.24 -18.26
C MET A 1 17.09 -47.88 -18.98
N ARG A 2 16.44 -47.66 -20.14
CA ARG A 2 16.47 -46.37 -20.88
C ARG A 2 15.20 -45.50 -20.71
N TYR A 3 14.07 -46.11 -20.35
CA TYR A 3 12.78 -45.41 -20.21
C TYR A 3 12.58 -44.73 -18.85
N PHE A 4 13.19 -45.27 -17.79
CA PHE A 4 13.06 -44.74 -16.42
C PHE A 4 13.69 -43.34 -16.27
N LYS A 5 14.83 -43.09 -16.92
CA LYS A 5 15.50 -41.78 -16.93
C LYS A 5 14.71 -40.71 -17.71
N ARG A 6 13.96 -41.10 -18.75
CA ARG A 6 13.15 -40.18 -19.55
C ARG A 6 11.86 -39.77 -18.85
N GLY A 7 11.26 -40.66 -18.05
CA GLY A 7 10.08 -40.35 -17.24
C GLY A 7 10.36 -39.29 -16.17
N ILE A 8 11.48 -39.42 -15.45
CA ILE A 8 11.87 -38.49 -14.37
C ILE A 8 12.11 -37.06 -14.92
N ILE A 9 12.74 -36.92 -16.08
CA ILE A 9 12.99 -35.61 -16.70
C ILE A 9 11.68 -34.93 -17.09
N LEU A 10 10.71 -35.69 -17.60
CA LEU A 10 9.39 -35.15 -17.95
C LEU A 10 8.63 -34.66 -16.71
N SER A 11 8.71 -35.40 -15.59
CA SER A 11 8.09 -35.01 -14.32
C SER A 11 8.65 -33.72 -13.74
N VAL A 12 9.97 -33.53 -13.82
CA VAL A 12 10.65 -32.32 -13.32
C VAL A 12 10.27 -31.10 -14.16
N LEU A 13 10.18 -31.23 -15.49
CA LEU A 13 9.77 -30.13 -16.37
C LEU A 13 8.32 -29.69 -16.14
N ILE A 14 7.42 -30.64 -15.85
CA ILE A 14 6.03 -30.33 -15.52
C ILE A 14 5.94 -29.64 -14.15
N LEU A 15 6.69 -30.09 -13.14
CA LEU A 15 6.76 -29.44 -11.83
C LEU A 15 7.28 -28.00 -11.91
N CYS A 16 8.33 -27.74 -12.70
CA CYS A 16 8.82 -26.37 -12.93
C CYS A 16 7.79 -25.48 -13.65
N ALA A 17 6.98 -26.03 -14.55
CA ALA A 17 5.93 -25.27 -15.24
C ALA A 17 4.77 -24.86 -14.30
N PHE A 18 4.46 -25.69 -13.29
CA PHE A 18 3.49 -25.34 -12.25
C PHE A 18 4.05 -24.29 -11.28
N GLU A 19 5.32 -24.35 -10.90
CA GLU A 19 5.96 -23.32 -10.06
C GLU A 19 6.01 -21.95 -10.76
N MET A 20 6.32 -21.90 -12.06
CA MET A 20 6.31 -20.63 -12.83
C MET A 20 4.89 -20.05 -12.99
N SER A 21 3.86 -20.89 -12.97
CA SER A 21 2.45 -20.46 -13.06
C SER A 21 1.90 -20.00 -11.70
N ALA A 22 2.40 -20.55 -10.59
CA ALA A 22 2.01 -20.14 -9.23
C ALA A 22 2.56 -18.75 -8.83
N GLN A 23 3.61 -18.25 -9.50
CA GLN A 23 4.16 -16.92 -9.25
C GLN A 23 3.46 -15.77 -9.99
N ARG A 24 2.40 -16.02 -10.78
CA ARG A 24 1.70 -14.98 -11.56
C ARG A 24 0.27 -14.74 -11.09
N THR A 25 0.12 -14.51 -9.79
CA THR A 25 -0.97 -13.65 -9.30
C THR A 25 -0.46 -12.88 -8.09
N ALA A 26 0.61 -12.11 -8.28
CA ALA A 26 0.87 -11.00 -7.37
C ALA A 26 -0.28 -10.01 -7.59
N VAL A 27 -1.35 -10.15 -6.81
CA VAL A 27 -2.37 -9.09 -6.70
C VAL A 27 -1.59 -7.83 -6.36
N ASN A 28 -1.62 -6.84 -7.24
CA ASN A 28 -0.91 -5.58 -7.04
C ASN A 28 -1.37 -5.01 -5.68
N SER A 29 -0.48 -5.05 -4.68
CA SER A 29 -0.83 -4.79 -3.27
C SER A 29 -1.33 -3.36 -3.05
N CYS A 30 -1.05 -2.44 -3.99
CA CYS A 30 -1.52 -1.06 -3.93
C CYS A 30 -2.97 -0.87 -4.39
N THR A 31 -3.62 -1.90 -4.96
CA THR A 31 -4.95 -1.75 -5.58
C THR A 31 -6.12 -1.91 -4.62
N SER A 32 -5.88 -2.10 -3.33
CA SER A 32 -6.97 -2.31 -2.38
C SER A 32 -7.80 -1.04 -2.17
N ASN A 33 -9.07 -1.11 -2.56
CA ASN A 33 -10.05 -0.06 -2.32
C ASN A 33 -10.80 -0.32 -1.00
N SER A 34 -10.64 0.57 -0.01
CA SER A 34 -11.45 0.58 1.22
C SER A 34 -12.09 1.95 1.37
N ARG A 35 -13.39 1.95 1.70
CA ARG A 35 -14.13 3.19 1.94
C ARG A 35 -13.54 3.95 3.13
N LEU A 36 -13.21 3.24 4.21
CA LEU A 36 -12.58 3.84 5.39
C LEU A 36 -11.18 4.38 5.08
N ALA A 37 -10.41 3.67 4.26
CA ALA A 37 -9.10 4.13 3.83
C ALA A 37 -9.22 5.43 3.02
N ARG A 38 -10.14 5.50 2.06
CA ARG A 38 -10.40 6.73 1.29
C ARG A 38 -10.78 7.89 2.22
N TYR A 39 -11.68 7.67 3.17
CA TYR A 39 -12.10 8.71 4.13
C TYR A 39 -10.94 9.30 4.94
N ARG A 40 -9.89 8.53 5.22
CA ARG A 40 -8.69 9.07 5.90
C ARG A 40 -8.00 10.15 5.07
N VAL A 41 -7.88 9.96 3.76
CA VAL A 41 -7.33 10.96 2.85
C VAL A 41 -8.27 12.16 2.73
N GLU A 42 -9.58 11.90 2.61
CA GLU A 42 -10.59 12.97 2.57
C GLU A 42 -10.54 13.84 3.83
N PHE A 43 -10.43 13.24 5.01
CA PHE A 43 -10.31 13.97 6.27
C PHE A 43 -9.01 14.76 6.35
N PHE A 44 -7.89 14.21 5.88
CA PHE A 44 -6.67 14.98 5.77
C PHE A 44 -6.84 16.21 4.87
N LEU A 45 -7.57 16.08 3.75
CA LEU A 45 -7.81 17.17 2.80
C LEU A 45 -8.84 18.21 3.27
N THR A 46 -9.83 17.81 4.07
CA THR A 46 -11.01 18.66 4.34
C THR A 46 -11.09 19.17 5.77
N LEU A 47 -10.59 18.44 6.77
CA LEU A 47 -10.82 18.82 8.16
C LEU A 47 -10.06 20.11 8.52
N PRO A 48 -10.69 21.04 9.28
CA PRO A 48 -10.05 22.30 9.69
C PRO A 48 -8.80 22.10 10.55
N ASP A 49 -8.80 21.14 11.47
CA ASP A 49 -7.66 20.84 12.35
C ASP A 49 -6.46 20.21 11.60
N ARG A 50 -6.68 19.76 10.36
CA ARG A 50 -5.64 19.26 9.45
C ARG A 50 -5.04 20.34 8.54
N LYS A 51 -5.57 21.57 8.58
CA LYS A 51 -5.14 22.67 7.71
C LYS A 51 -3.65 22.97 7.82
N VAL A 52 -3.12 23.01 9.04
CA VAL A 52 -1.68 23.30 9.30
C VAL A 52 -0.78 22.26 8.61
N PHE A 53 -1.16 20.98 8.63
CA PHE A 53 -0.41 19.92 7.95
C PHE A 53 -0.49 20.06 6.42
N ARG A 54 -1.63 20.48 5.87
CA ARG A 54 -1.74 20.78 4.43
C ARG A 54 -0.89 21.97 4.02
N GLU A 55 -0.82 23.00 4.85
CA GLU A 55 0.04 24.16 4.63
C GLU A 55 1.52 23.76 4.68
N GLU A 56 1.92 22.94 5.64
CA GLU A 56 3.29 22.43 5.78
C GLU A 56 3.71 21.56 4.58
N THR A 57 2.84 20.65 4.14
CA THR A 57 3.10 19.76 2.98
C THR A 57 2.99 20.47 1.63
N GLY A 58 2.31 21.62 1.58
CA GLY A 58 1.89 22.27 0.34
C GLY A 58 0.67 21.64 -0.33
N ALA A 59 -0.04 20.72 0.34
CA ALA A 59 -1.22 20.04 -0.17
C ALA A 59 -2.54 20.86 -0.04
N THR A 60 -2.47 22.18 0.13
CA THR A 60 -3.66 23.04 0.30
C THR A 60 -4.52 23.15 -0.95
N GLY A 61 -3.94 22.92 -2.14
CA GLY A 61 -4.64 22.95 -3.42
C GLY A 61 -5.29 21.61 -3.83
N GLU A 62 -5.02 20.54 -3.10
CA GLU A 62 -5.53 19.20 -3.40
C GLU A 62 -7.01 19.08 -2.99
N LYS A 63 -7.80 18.41 -3.83
CA LYS A 63 -9.25 18.26 -3.68
C LYS A 63 -9.65 16.79 -3.54
N VAL A 64 -10.78 16.56 -2.89
CA VAL A 64 -11.32 15.20 -2.65
C VAL A 64 -11.59 14.44 -3.95
N GLU A 65 -12.01 15.15 -5.00
CA GLU A 65 -12.32 14.56 -6.30
C GLU A 65 -11.07 14.03 -7.01
N GLN A 66 -9.87 14.52 -6.65
CA GLN A 66 -8.59 14.06 -7.22
C GLN A 66 -8.09 12.78 -6.54
N ILE A 67 -8.68 12.36 -5.41
CA ILE A 67 -8.24 11.16 -4.70
C ILE A 67 -8.49 9.92 -5.57
N ALA A 68 -7.41 9.25 -5.94
CA ALA A 68 -7.39 8.00 -6.68
C ALA A 68 -6.54 6.95 -5.96
N ILE A 69 -6.81 5.68 -6.24
CA ILE A 69 -5.95 4.58 -5.79
C ILE A 69 -4.73 4.51 -6.70
N VAL A 70 -3.56 4.14 -6.16
CA VAL A 70 -2.38 3.86 -6.98
C VAL A 70 -2.60 2.55 -7.73
N GLN A 71 -2.96 2.65 -9.01
CA GLN A 71 -3.17 1.50 -9.90
C GLN A 71 -1.94 1.15 -10.76
N ASP A 72 -1.05 2.13 -11.00
CA ASP A 72 0.16 1.94 -11.77
C ASP A 72 1.16 1.05 -11.01
N GLU A 73 1.59 -0.05 -11.62
CA GLU A 73 2.46 -1.04 -11.00
C GLU A 73 3.86 -0.50 -10.72
N ASN A 74 4.42 0.34 -11.60
CA ASN A 74 5.74 0.93 -11.40
C ASN A 74 5.74 1.92 -10.24
N VAL A 75 4.68 2.74 -10.14
CA VAL A 75 4.49 3.66 -9.01
C VAL A 75 4.28 2.86 -7.72
N CYS A 76 3.44 1.81 -7.76
CA CYS A 76 3.23 0.94 -6.61
C CYS A 76 4.55 0.32 -6.11
N ASN A 77 5.35 -0.24 -7.01
CA ASN A 77 6.64 -0.84 -6.67
C ASN A 77 7.61 0.21 -6.11
N SER A 78 7.60 1.42 -6.66
CA SER A 78 8.42 2.53 -6.15
C SER A 78 8.04 2.92 -4.72
N LEU A 79 6.74 2.99 -4.42
CA LEU A 79 6.22 3.27 -3.08
C LEU A 79 6.50 2.13 -2.11
N GLN A 80 6.32 0.87 -2.52
CA GLN A 80 6.69 -0.28 -1.70
C GLN A 80 8.18 -0.31 -1.37
N ASN A 81 9.03 0.01 -2.34
CA ASN A 81 10.48 0.13 -2.14
C ASN A 81 10.81 1.27 -1.19
N PHE A 82 10.14 2.41 -1.32
CA PHE A 82 10.29 3.54 -0.39
C PHE A 82 9.99 3.13 1.05
N ILE A 83 8.87 2.42 1.27
CA ILE A 83 8.48 1.89 2.59
C ILE A 83 9.50 0.86 3.10
N SER A 84 9.93 -0.06 2.25
CA SER A 84 10.85 -1.14 2.61
C SER A 84 12.28 -0.66 2.92
N ASN A 85 12.72 0.42 2.27
CA ASN A 85 14.04 1.00 2.46
C ASN A 85 14.12 1.95 3.66
N ASN A 86 12.99 2.53 4.08
CA ASN A 86 12.93 3.32 5.30
C ASN A 86 12.80 2.41 6.53
N ARG A 87 13.83 2.40 7.39
CA ARG A 87 13.87 1.53 8.58
C ARG A 87 12.65 1.70 9.49
N LYS A 88 12.13 2.92 9.66
CA LYS A 88 10.97 3.20 10.50
C LYS A 88 9.71 2.54 9.92
N PHE A 89 9.45 2.76 8.63
CA PHE A 89 8.26 2.23 7.96
C PHE A 89 8.31 0.72 7.83
N LYS A 90 9.48 0.16 7.50
CA LYS A 90 9.71 -1.27 7.49
C LYS A 90 9.40 -1.92 8.83
N ASN A 91 9.84 -1.32 9.95
CA ASN A 91 9.53 -1.87 11.27
C ASN A 91 8.03 -1.86 11.57
N ILE A 92 7.31 -0.80 11.16
CA ILE A 92 5.86 -0.72 11.32
C ILE A 92 5.20 -1.82 10.50
N ASP A 93 5.55 -1.94 9.22
CA ASP A 93 5.02 -2.94 8.31
C ASP A 93 5.24 -4.36 8.82
N GLN A 94 6.45 -4.67 9.31
CA GLN A 94 6.80 -5.97 9.90
C GLN A 94 6.13 -6.23 11.26
N SER A 95 5.80 -5.18 12.01
CA SER A 95 5.13 -5.30 13.32
C SER A 95 3.62 -5.49 13.24
N ILE A 96 3.04 -5.43 12.03
CA ILE A 96 1.64 -5.78 11.81
C ILE A 96 1.51 -7.30 11.92
N ILE A 97 1.38 -7.74 13.16
CA ILE A 97 0.99 -9.11 13.52
C ILE A 97 -0.51 -9.33 13.22
N ASP A 98 -1.26 -8.22 13.22
CA ASP A 98 -2.68 -8.15 12.93
C ASP A 98 -2.97 -8.49 11.47
N THR A 99 -3.46 -9.72 11.24
CA THR A 99 -3.96 -10.18 9.93
C THR A 99 -5.11 -9.32 9.39
N ASP A 100 -5.68 -8.42 10.20
CA ASP A 100 -6.77 -7.52 9.83
C ASP A 100 -6.31 -6.19 9.21
N LYS A 101 -4.99 -5.92 9.14
CA LYS A 101 -4.44 -4.68 8.58
C LYS A 101 -3.68 -4.89 7.27
N GLN A 102 -3.60 -3.83 6.50
CA GLN A 102 -2.77 -3.72 5.30
C GLN A 102 -2.36 -2.27 5.07
N ILE A 103 -1.36 -2.08 4.21
CA ILE A 103 -0.95 -0.77 3.72
C ILE A 103 -1.87 -0.30 2.58
N TYR A 104 -2.19 0.99 2.58
CA TYR A 104 -2.99 1.65 1.55
C TYR A 104 -2.16 2.71 0.85
N PHE A 105 -2.33 2.79 -0.46
CA PHE A 105 -1.66 3.75 -1.33
C PHE A 105 -2.69 4.52 -2.14
N TYR A 106 -2.89 5.78 -1.77
CA TYR A 106 -3.73 6.73 -2.50
C TYR A 106 -2.86 7.82 -3.11
N LYS A 107 -3.41 8.52 -4.09
CA LYS A 107 -2.75 9.63 -4.76
C LYS A 107 -3.73 10.73 -5.12
N THR A 108 -3.19 11.90 -5.32
CA THR A 108 -3.77 12.98 -6.10
C THR A 108 -2.78 13.34 -7.23
N ASP A 109 -2.89 14.51 -7.83
CA ASP A 109 -2.00 14.93 -8.91
C ASP A 109 -0.56 15.15 -8.41
N ASN A 110 -0.41 15.73 -7.21
CA ASN A 110 0.89 16.15 -6.68
C ASN A 110 1.43 15.31 -5.53
N PHE A 111 0.60 14.46 -4.91
CA PHE A 111 0.98 13.74 -3.70
C PHE A 111 0.53 12.27 -3.69
N TYR A 112 1.29 11.44 -3.00
CA TYR A 112 0.90 10.12 -2.54
C TYR A 112 0.56 10.16 -1.04
N TYR A 113 -0.41 9.36 -0.65
CA TYR A 113 -0.87 9.20 0.73
C TYR A 113 -0.74 7.73 1.11
N VAL A 114 0.05 7.45 2.15
CA VAL A 114 0.39 6.09 2.57
C VAL A 114 0.11 5.90 4.05
N PHE A 115 -0.63 4.85 4.40
CA PHE A 115 -0.95 4.53 5.79
C PHE A 115 -1.34 3.06 5.92
N TRP A 116 -1.24 2.53 7.13
CA TRP A 116 -1.72 1.19 7.46
C TRP A 116 -3.11 1.29 8.06
N GLY A 117 -4.05 0.56 7.49
CA GLY A 117 -5.46 0.54 7.89
C GLY A 117 -6.01 -0.87 7.91
N ARG A 118 -7.22 -1.03 8.44
CA ARG A 118 -7.93 -2.32 8.37
C ARG A 118 -8.21 -2.70 6.92
N LYS A 119 -8.17 -4.00 6.61
CA LYS A 119 -8.60 -4.53 5.32
C LYS A 119 -10.12 -4.34 5.14
N PRO A 120 -10.64 -4.20 3.90
CA PRO A 120 -12.03 -3.87 3.63
C PRO A 120 -13.03 -4.84 4.27
N GLU A 121 -12.68 -6.14 4.37
CA GLU A 121 -13.51 -7.16 5.00
C GLU A 121 -13.76 -6.93 6.51
N PHE A 122 -13.03 -5.98 7.11
CA PHE A 122 -13.18 -5.58 8.51
C PHE A 122 -13.69 -4.15 8.68
N ASP A 123 -14.12 -3.46 7.61
CA ASP A 123 -14.56 -2.06 7.64
C ASP A 123 -15.78 -1.84 8.58
N ASP A 124 -16.65 -2.84 8.75
CA ASP A 124 -17.85 -2.72 9.60
C ASP A 124 -17.57 -2.96 11.10
N ARG A 125 -16.33 -3.32 11.47
CA ARG A 125 -15.97 -3.59 12.87
C ARG A 125 -15.49 -2.30 13.54
N PRO A 126 -16.05 -1.93 14.71
CA PRO A 126 -15.53 -0.79 15.45
C PRO A 126 -14.04 -0.98 15.77
N ALA A 127 -13.28 0.10 15.63
CA ALA A 127 -11.85 0.13 15.91
C ALA A 127 -11.58 1.12 17.02
N THR A 128 -11.02 0.64 18.12
CA THR A 128 -10.31 1.45 19.11
C THR A 128 -8.84 1.10 19.02
N GLY A 129 -7.98 2.10 18.95
CA GLY A 129 -6.57 1.86 18.74
C GLY A 129 -5.74 3.12 18.89
N PRO A 130 -4.42 2.96 18.98
CA PRO A 130 -3.51 4.09 19.00
C PRO A 130 -3.62 4.88 17.69
N LYS A 131 -3.18 6.15 17.74
CA LYS A 131 -3.01 6.97 16.55
C LYS A 131 -2.19 6.23 15.51
N THR A 132 -2.62 6.35 14.26
CA THR A 132 -2.05 5.67 13.11
C THR A 132 -1.13 6.59 12.33
N LEU A 133 -0.01 6.05 11.84
CA LEU A 133 0.90 6.78 10.98
C LEU A 133 0.22 7.05 9.63
N PHE A 134 0.26 8.32 9.22
CA PHE A 134 -0.23 8.82 7.94
C PHE A 134 0.91 9.57 7.25
N ILE A 135 1.33 9.10 6.09
CA ILE A 135 2.47 9.60 5.36
C ILE A 135 1.96 10.34 4.12
N VAL A 136 2.46 11.55 3.91
CA VAL A 136 2.25 12.33 2.69
C VAL A 136 3.57 12.42 1.95
N ILE A 137 3.61 12.05 0.68
CA ILE A 137 4.83 11.99 -0.13
C ILE A 137 4.59 12.83 -1.38
N LYS A 138 5.54 13.66 -1.81
CA LYS A 138 5.45 14.30 -3.13
C LYS A 138 5.42 13.24 -4.24
N ASN A 139 4.74 13.54 -5.35
CA ASN A 139 4.60 12.61 -6.47
C ASN A 139 5.94 12.20 -7.13
N ASP A 140 6.99 12.99 -6.94
CA ASP A 140 8.37 12.74 -7.38
C ASP A 140 9.22 11.96 -6.36
N LEU A 141 8.62 11.59 -5.21
CA LEU A 141 9.26 10.89 -4.09
C LEU A 141 10.44 11.64 -3.43
N SER A 142 10.62 12.93 -3.74
CA SER A 142 11.75 13.73 -3.25
C SER A 142 11.61 14.13 -1.78
N GLN A 143 10.38 14.27 -1.30
CA GLN A 143 10.06 14.74 0.05
C GLN A 143 8.85 13.98 0.59
N PHE A 144 8.83 13.80 1.92
CA PHE A 144 7.70 13.22 2.62
C PHE A 144 7.53 13.85 4.00
N TRP A 145 6.31 13.74 4.53
CA TRP A 145 5.92 14.17 5.86
C TRP A 145 5.18 13.04 6.56
N GLU A 146 5.31 13.00 7.88
CA GLU A 146 4.74 11.96 8.72
C GLU A 146 3.84 12.58 9.78
N TYR A 147 2.63 12.05 9.88
CA TYR A 147 1.65 12.51 10.86
C TYR A 147 1.05 11.35 11.64
N TYR A 148 0.64 11.62 12.88
CA TYR A 148 -0.03 10.64 13.74
C TYR A 148 -1.43 11.14 14.07
N PHE A 149 -2.43 10.45 13.53
CA PHE A 149 -3.85 10.76 13.69
C PHE A 149 -4.64 9.56 14.21
#